data_AF-A0A4U8Z617-F1
#
_entry.id   AF-A0A4U8Z617-F1
#
_cell.length_a   1.000
_cell.length_b   1.000
_cell.length_c   1.000
_cell.angle_alpha   90.00
_cell.angle_beta   90.00
_cell.angle_gamma   90.00
#
_symmetry.space_group_name_H-M   'P 1'
#
loop_
_entity.id
_entity.type
_entity.pdbx_description
1 polymer ?
#
loop_
_entity_poly.entity_id
_entity_poly.type
_entity_poly.pdbx_seq_one_letter_code
_entity_poly.pdbx_strand_id
1 'polypeptide(L)' 'MSDAATLVELDERIAAIRENLRELIEQAAGFSGAEDETFTADRIAEQEARLASLLKEREVLAG' A
#
# COMPACT_ATOMS: atom_id res chain seq x y z
N MET A 1 14.46 -18.57 6.44
CA MET A 1 12.99 -18.55 6.33
C MET A 1 12.63 -19.41 5.13
N SER A 2 11.52 -20.15 5.17
CA SER A 2 11.04 -20.87 3.98
C SER A 2 10.29 -19.90 3.08
N ASP A 3 10.24 -20.20 1.77
CA ASP A 3 9.52 -19.37 0.79
C ASP A 3 8.04 -19.19 1.18
N ALA A 4 7.43 -20.23 1.79
CA ALA A 4 6.08 -20.15 2.33
C ALA A 4 5.93 -19.13 3.48
N ALA A 5 6.91 -19.05 4.39
CA ALA A 5 6.88 -18.06 5.48
C ALA A 5 7.06 -16.64 4.93
N THR A 6 7.94 -16.46 3.94
CA THR A 6 8.15 -15.17 3.28
C THR A 6 6.93 -14.73 2.46
N LEU A 7 6.20 -15.65 1.81
CA LEU A 7 4.94 -15.34 1.13
C LEU A 7 3.86 -14.85 2.12
N VAL A 8 3.75 -15.46 3.30
CA VAL A 8 2.82 -15.01 4.34
C VAL A 8 3.17 -13.60 4.82
N GLU A 9 4.45 -13.31 5.08
CA GLU A 9 4.88 -11.98 5.47
C GLU A 9 4.62 -10.92 4.39
N LEU A 10 4.79 -11.27 3.10
CA LEU A 10 4.46 -10.38 1.99
C LEU A 10 2.95 -10.12 1.91
N ASP A 11 2.12 -11.14 2.09
CA ASP A 11 0.67 -11.02 2.11
C ASP A 11 0.18 -10.12 3.26
N GLU A 12 0.76 -10.26 4.45
CA GLU A 12 0.46 -9.37 5.59
C GLU A 12 0.82 -7.92 5.31
N ARG A 13 2.00 -7.67 4.73
CA ARG A 13 2.44 -6.30 4.36
C ARG A 13 1.56 -5.69 3.28
N ILE A 14 1.18 -6.48 2.27
CA ILE A 14 0.27 -6.06 1.21
C ILE A 14 -1.10 -5.70 1.79
N ALA A 15 -1.63 -6.52 2.71
CA ALA A 15 -2.89 -6.24 3.37
C ALA A 15 -2.85 -4.92 4.16
N ALA A 16 -1.78 -4.69 4.93
CA ALA A 16 -1.60 -3.45 5.68
C ALA A 16 -1.53 -2.21 4.77
N ILE A 17 -0.81 -2.26 3.65
CA ILE A 17 -0.73 -1.12 2.72
C ILE A 17 -2.08 -0.85 2.04
N ARG A 18 -2.82 -1.91 1.68
CA ARG A 18 -4.17 -1.76 1.11
C ARG A 18 -5.13 -1.11 2.10
N GLU A 19 -5.03 -1.42 3.38
CA GLU A 19 -5.84 -0.77 4.41
C GLU A 19 -5.48 0.70 4.55
N ASN A 20 -4.19 1.01 4.67
CA ASN A 20 -3.73 2.40 4.71
C ASN A 20 -4.17 3.22 3.49
N LEU A 21 -4.17 2.62 2.29
CA LEU A 21 -4.67 3.27 1.07
C LEU A 21 -6.16 3.60 1.16
N ARG A 22 -6.99 2.69 1.71
CA ARG A 22 -8.42 2.96 1.92
C ARG A 22 -8.63 4.14 2.87
N GLU A 23 -7.94 4.14 4.01
CA GLU A 23 -8.02 5.22 4.98
C GLU A 23 -7.60 6.58 4.37
N LEU A 24 -6.52 6.61 3.59
CA LEU A 24 -6.06 7.82 2.92
C LEU A 24 -7.05 8.31 1.86
N ILE A 25 -7.68 7.41 1.10
CA ILE A 25 -8.72 7.77 0.11
C ILE A 25 -9.96 8.32 0.82
N GLU A 26 -10.37 7.73 1.94
CA GLU A 26 -11.49 8.23 2.75
C GLU A 26 -11.19 9.62 3.34
N GLN A 27 -9.96 9.84 3.82
CA GLN A 27 -9.51 11.15 4.28
C GLN A 27 -9.53 12.19 3.15
N ALA A 28 -9.00 11.83 1.97
CA ALA A 28 -9.00 12.70 0.80
C ALA A 28 -10.43 13.07 0.34
N ALA A 29 -11.39 12.15 0.49
CA ALA A 29 -12.79 12.41 0.15
C ALA A 29 -13.53 13.26 1.21
N GLY A 30 -13.05 13.26 2.46
CA GLY A 30 -13.68 13.95 3.59
C GLY A 30 -13.13 15.36 3.88
N PHE A 31 -11.90 15.67 3.49
CA PHE A 31 -11.26 16.98 3.69
C PHE A 31 -11.28 17.83 2.41
N SER A 32 -11.64 19.11 2.54
CA SER A 32 -11.79 20.06 1.41
C SER A 32 -10.77 21.22 1.42
N GLY A 33 -9.62 21.01 2.05
CA GLY A 33 -8.52 21.98 2.12
C GLY A 33 -7.41 21.67 1.12
N ALA A 34 -7.06 22.60 0.24
CA ALA A 34 -6.10 22.39 -0.85
C ALA A 34 -4.68 21.95 -0.41
N GLU A 35 -4.22 22.36 0.77
CA GLU A 35 -2.91 21.95 1.31
C GLU A 35 -2.92 20.50 1.81
N ASP A 36 -4.01 20.08 2.45
CA ASP A 36 -4.20 18.71 2.93
C ASP A 36 -4.44 17.73 1.77
N GLU A 37 -5.10 18.18 0.68
CA GLU A 37 -5.33 17.38 -0.53
C GLU A 37 -4.01 16.99 -1.24
N THR A 38 -3.06 17.92 -1.34
CA THR A 38 -1.77 17.65 -2.00
C THR A 38 -0.92 16.68 -1.18
N PHE A 39 -0.83 16.88 0.14
CA PHE A 39 -0.10 15.99 1.03
C PHE A 39 -0.71 14.57 1.08
N THR A 40 -2.04 14.49 1.06
CA THR A 40 -2.74 13.19 1.03
C THR A 40 -2.51 12.48 -0.31
N ALA A 41 -2.53 13.20 -1.43
CA ALA A 41 -2.25 12.64 -2.75
C ALA A 41 -0.82 12.08 -2.85
N ASP A 42 0.19 12.81 -2.34
CA ASP A 42 1.58 12.34 -2.34
C ASP A 42 1.75 11.04 -1.53
N ARG A 43 1.08 10.94 -0.37
CA ARG A 43 1.11 9.73 0.46
C ARG A 43 0.40 8.55 -0.19
N ILE A 44 -0.70 8.79 -0.90
CA ILE A 44 -1.38 7.75 -1.70
C ILE A 44 -0.42 7.23 -2.76
N ALA A 45 0.23 8.11 -3.52
CA ALA A 45 1.17 7.72 -4.57
C ALA A 45 2.36 6.91 -4.04
N GLU A 46 2.91 7.29 -2.89
CA GLU A 46 3.98 6.52 -2.22
C GLU A 46 3.52 5.11 -1.85
N GLN A 47 2.32 4.99 -1.26
CA GLN A 47 1.75 3.72 -0.83
C GLN A 47 1.39 2.82 -2.02
N GLU A 48 0.90 3.37 -3.13
CA GLU A 48 0.66 2.63 -4.37
C GLU A 48 1.96 2.09 -4.98
N ALA A 49 3.03 2.90 -5.03
CA ALA A 49 4.33 2.47 -5.51
C ALA A 49 4.91 1.33 -4.65
N ARG A 50 4.76 1.45 -3.33
CA ARG A 50 5.18 0.38 -2.39
C ARG A 50 4.36 -0.89 -2.58
N LEU A 51 3.05 -0.79 -2.76
CA LEU A 51 2.18 -1.92 -3.04
C LEU A 51 2.60 -2.65 -4.32
N ALA A 52 2.87 -1.90 -5.40
CA ALA A 52 3.33 -2.47 -6.66
C ALA A 52 4.66 -3.24 -6.50
N SER A 53 5.61 -2.69 -5.73
CA SER A 53 6.87 -3.38 -5.44
C SER A 53 6.67 -4.70 -4.70
N LEU A 54 5.81 -4.73 -3.68
CA LEU A 54 5.55 -5.95 -2.90
C LEU A 54 4.79 -7.00 -3.70
N LEU A 55 3.85 -6.59 -4.56
CA LEU A 55 3.17 -7.51 -5.46
C LEU A 55 4.15 -8.19 -6.42
N LYS A 56 5.09 -7.42 -6.98
CA LYS A 56 6.15 -7.96 -7.84
C LYS A 56 7.06 -8.95 -7.10
N GLU A 57 7.46 -8.63 -5.86
CA GLU A 57 8.26 -9.53 -5.03
C GLU A 57 7.51 -10.84 -4.75
N ARG A 58 6.22 -10.75 -4.41
CA ARG A 58 5.36 -11.90 -4.18
C ARG A 58 5.20 -12.76 -5.42
N GLU A 59 5.00 -12.16 -6.59
CA GLU A 59 4.90 -12.88 -7.87
C GLU A 59 6.18 -13.66 -8.19
N VAL A 60 7.35 -13.05 -7.95
CA VAL A 60 8.65 -13.71 -8.13
C VAL A 60 8.83 -14.89 -7.17
N LEU A 61 8.33 -14.78 -5.95
CA LEU A 61 8.46 -15.83 -4.94
C LEU A 61 7.42 -16.95 -5.09
N ALA A 62 6.27 -16.66 -5.68
CA ALA A 62 5.18 -17.62 -5.88
C ALA A 62 5.24 -18.37 -7.23
N GLY A 63 6.04 -17.89 -8.18
CA GLY A 63 6.26 -18.48 -9.51
C GLY A 63 7.41 -19.47 -9.55
#